data_AF-A0A382JMB0-F1
#
_entry.id   AF-A0A382JMB0-F1
#
_cell.length_a   1.000
_cell.length_b   1.000
_cell.length_c   1.000
_cell.angle_alpha   90.00
_cell.angle_beta   90.00
_cell.angle_gamma   90.00
#
_symmetry.space_group_name_H-M   'P 1'
#
loop_
_entity.id
_entity.type
_entity.pdbx_description
1 polymer ?
#
loop_
_entity_poly.entity_id
_entity_poly.type
_entity_poly.pdbx_seq_one_letter_code
_entity_poly.pdbx_strand_id
1 'polypeptide(L)' 'MTRFEIDTAEILKPQDWGFPVPIAYGPGRLAEIGKACVSLEIKNPLIVTDSGSKELPFIEKLKEI' A
#
# COMPACT_ATOMS: atom_id res chain seq x y z
N MET A 1 -20.75 -28.96 -0.29
CA MET A 1 -20.06 -27.66 -0.27
C MET A 1 -18.90 -27.78 0.70
N THR A 2 -17.67 -27.79 0.21
CA THR A 2 -16.47 -27.75 1.06
C THR A 2 -16.36 -26.35 1.65
N ARG A 3 -16.24 -26.26 2.97
CA ARG A 3 -16.00 -25.00 3.67
C ARG A 3 -14.53 -24.67 3.42
N PHE A 4 -14.24 -23.62 2.64
CA PHE A 4 -12.87 -23.14 2.50
C PHE A 4 -12.45 -22.59 3.86
N GLU A 5 -11.46 -23.24 4.49
CA GLU A 5 -10.79 -22.69 5.66
C GLU A 5 -9.84 -21.58 5.20
N ILE A 6 -10.14 -20.36 5.64
CA ILE A 6 -9.30 -19.20 5.35
C ILE A 6 -8.15 -19.19 6.35
N ASP A 7 -6.92 -19.35 5.88
CA ASP A 7 -5.73 -19.09 6.70
C ASP A 7 -5.53 -17.57 6.82
N THR A 8 -5.87 -17.04 8.01
CA THR A 8 -5.76 -15.61 8.28
C THR A 8 -4.30 -15.15 8.29
N ALA A 9 -3.37 -16.01 8.68
CA ALA A 9 -1.95 -15.67 8.70
C ALA A 9 -1.38 -15.55 7.28
N GLU A 10 -1.94 -16.31 6.33
CA GLU A 10 -1.57 -16.21 4.91
C GLU A 10 -2.08 -14.90 4.29
N ILE A 11 -3.36 -14.55 4.53
CA ILE A 11 -3.97 -13.32 4.02
C ILE A 11 -3.24 -12.05 4.51
N LEU A 12 -2.72 -12.06 5.73
CA LEU A 12 -2.04 -10.88 6.31
C LEU A 12 -0.59 -10.73 5.86
N LYS A 13 -0.04 -11.63 5.04
CA LYS A 13 1.30 -11.46 4.48
C LYS A 13 1.33 -10.34 3.43
N PRO A 14 2.48 -9.69 3.21
CA PRO A 14 2.73 -8.88 2.03
C PRO A 14 2.55 -9.70 0.76
N GLN A 15 1.84 -9.17 -0.23
CA GLN A 15 1.54 -9.82 -1.50
C GLN A 15 1.84 -8.89 -2.67
N ASP A 16 2.46 -9.43 -3.71
CA ASP A 16 2.72 -8.75 -4.98
C ASP A 16 1.86 -9.36 -6.08
N TRP A 17 0.96 -8.56 -6.66
CA TRP A 17 0.13 -8.95 -7.78
C TRP A 17 0.63 -8.26 -9.05
N GLY A 18 1.15 -9.02 -10.02
CA GLY A 18 1.80 -8.47 -11.22
C GLY A 18 0.92 -8.06 -12.42
N PHE A 19 -0.40 -8.32 -12.43
CA PHE A 19 -1.24 -8.14 -13.63
C PHE A 19 -2.67 -7.67 -13.29
N PRO A 20 -3.29 -6.75 -14.04
CA PRO A 20 -2.78 -6.04 -15.23
C PRO A 20 -1.85 -4.87 -14.89
N VAL A 21 -1.84 -4.45 -13.63
CA VAL A 21 -0.95 -3.42 -13.09
C VAL A 21 -0.30 -4.00 -11.85
N PRO A 22 1.01 -3.79 -11.63
CA PRO A 22 1.67 -4.20 -10.39
C PRO A 22 0.98 -3.58 -9.16
N ILE A 23 0.49 -4.42 -8.25
CA ILE A 23 -0.11 -4.02 -6.97
C ILE A 23 0.67 -4.67 -5.84
N ALA A 24 1.23 -3.83 -4.97
CA ALA A 24 1.79 -4.22 -3.69
C ALA A 24 0.72 -4.03 -2.61
N TYR A 25 0.24 -5.11 -1.98
CA TYR A 25 -0.77 -5.03 -0.91
C TYR A 25 -0.41 -5.88 0.31
N GLY A 26 -1.02 -5.55 1.45
CA GLY A 26 -0.78 -6.17 2.74
C GLY A 26 -0.51 -5.14 3.85
N PRO A 27 -0.72 -5.49 5.13
CA PRO A 27 -0.43 -4.61 6.25
C PRO A 27 1.02 -4.09 6.22
N GLY A 28 1.19 -2.78 6.46
CA GLY A 28 2.52 -2.15 6.57
C GLY A 28 3.15 -1.70 5.26
N ARG A 29 2.70 -2.21 4.09
CA ARG A 29 3.33 -1.92 2.80
C ARG A 29 3.22 -0.46 2.33
N LEU A 30 2.34 0.34 2.94
CA LEU A 30 2.30 1.79 2.70
C LEU A 30 3.67 2.46 2.90
N ALA A 31 4.50 1.92 3.80
CA ALA A 31 5.86 2.39 4.06
C ALA A 31 6.83 2.23 2.86
N GLU A 32 6.48 1.40 1.87
CA GLU A 32 7.32 1.13 0.70
C GLU A 32 7.22 2.22 -0.38
N ILE A 33 6.25 3.13 -0.28
CA ILE A 33 5.97 4.12 -1.33
C ILE A 33 7.15 5.05 -1.61
N GLY A 34 7.90 5.47 -0.58
CA GLY A 34 9.08 6.33 -0.76
C GLY A 34 10.17 5.63 -1.55
N LYS A 35 10.43 4.35 -1.25
CA LYS A 35 11.35 3.50 -2.00
C LYS A 35 10.89 3.33 -3.46
N ALA A 36 9.58 3.17 -3.68
CA ALA A 36 9.02 3.10 -5.03
C ALA A 36 9.27 4.40 -5.80
N CYS A 37 9.02 5.58 -5.21
CA CYS A 37 9.33 6.87 -5.81
C CYS A 37 10.81 6.99 -6.22
N VAL A 38 11.73 6.62 -5.32
CA VAL A 38 13.18 6.63 -5.62
C VAL A 38 13.53 5.71 -6.78
N SER A 39 13.00 4.48 -6.80
CA SER A 39 13.25 3.51 -7.88
C SER A 39 12.73 3.95 -9.24
N LEU A 40 11.74 4.84 -9.25
CA LEU A 40 11.12 5.42 -10.45
C LEU A 40 11.63 6.84 -10.76
N GLU A 41 12.69 7.29 -10.07
CA GLU A 41 13.28 8.63 -10.21
C GLU A 41 12.31 9.81 -9.95
N ILE A 42 11.27 9.59 -9.15
CA ILE A 42 10.31 10.62 -8.73
C ILE A 42 10.92 11.46 -7.61
N LYS A 43 11.19 12.74 -7.89
CA LYS A 43 11.90 13.65 -6.96
C LYS A 43 11.01 14.56 -6.12
N ASN A 44 9.76 14.79 -6.55
CA ASN A 44 8.82 15.67 -5.87
C ASN A 44 7.40 15.06 -5.90
N PRO A 45 7.15 13.98 -5.16
CA PRO A 45 5.85 13.32 -5.16
C PRO A 45 4.77 14.24 -4.57
N LEU A 46 3.58 14.22 -5.15
CA LEU A 46 2.40 14.94 -4.65
C LEU A 46 1.36 13.94 -4.15
N ILE A 47 1.00 14.04 -2.87
CA ILE A 47 -0.11 13.27 -2.31
C ILE A 47 -1.42 13.93 -2.72
N VAL A 48 -2.25 13.20 -3.47
CA VAL A 48 -3.61 13.59 -3.83
C VAL A 48 -4.59 12.69 -3.11
N THR A 49 -5.51 13.27 -2.35
CA THR A 49 -6.50 12.55 -1.56
C THR A 49 -7.81 13.35 -1.48
N ASP A 50 -8.91 12.69 -1.14
CA ASP A 50 -10.20 13.36 -0.93
C ASP A 50 -10.24 14.09 0.42
N SER A 51 -11.23 14.96 0.62
CA SER A 51 -11.34 15.77 1.83
C SER A 51 -11.61 14.97 3.11
N GLY A 52 -12.28 13.81 3.00
CA GLY A 52 -12.55 12.93 4.15
C GLY A 52 -11.32 12.15 4.60
N SER A 53 -10.40 11.86 3.67
CA SER A 53 -9.17 11.13 3.95
C SER A 53 -8.03 12.02 4.44
N LYS A 54 -8.03 13.32 4.10
CA LYS A 54 -6.93 14.26 4.35
C LYS A 54 -6.37 14.23 5.78
N GLU A 55 -7.23 14.06 6.79
CA GLU A 55 -6.85 14.10 8.21
C GLU A 55 -6.66 12.70 8.82
N LEU A 56 -6.76 11.64 8.02
CA LEU A 56 -6.57 10.28 8.52
C LEU A 56 -5.09 9.96 8.77
N PRO A 57 -4.76 9.13 9.79
CA PRO A 57 -3.39 8.89 10.21
C PRO A 57 -2.45 8.38 9.11
N PHE A 58 -2.98 7.69 8.10
CA PHE A 58 -2.15 7.17 7.01
C PHE A 58 -1.64 8.27 6.07
N ILE A 59 -2.35 9.41 5.96
CA ILE A 59 -1.88 10.57 5.20
C ILE A 59 -0.72 11.26 5.92
N GLU A 60 -0.81 11.42 7.25
CA GLU A 60 0.32 11.95 8.03
C GLU A 60 1.53 11.04 7.92
N LYS A 61 1.34 9.72 8.05
CA LYS A 61 2.42 8.75 7.85
C LYS A 61 3.05 8.84 6.46
N LEU A 62 2.28 9.12 5.42
CA LEU A 62 2.80 9.30 4.06
C LEU A 62 3.68 10.55 3.90
N LYS A 63 3.44 11.60 4.69
CA LYS A 63 4.26 12.83 4.64
C LYS A 63 5.62 12.66 5.32
N GLU A 64 5.75 11.66 6.19
CA GLU A 64 6.98 11.35 6.94
C GLU A 64 7.92 10.38 6.21
N ILE A 65 7.43 9.73 5.14
CA ILE A 65 8.18 8.78 4.30
C ILE A 65 8.96 9.55 3.22
#